data_AF-A0A4U0TIQ2-F1
#
_entry.id   AF-A0A4U0TIQ2-F1
#
_cell.length_a   1.000
_cell.length_b   1.000
_cell.length_c   1.000
_cell.angle_alpha   90.00
_cell.angle_beta   90.00
_cell.angle_gamma   90.00
#
_symmetry.space_group_name_H-M   'P 1'
#
loop_
_entity.id
_entity.type
_entity.pdbx_description
1 polymer ?
#
loop_
_entity_poly.entity_id
_entity_poly.type
_entity_poly.pdbx_seq_one_letter_code
_entity_poly.pdbx_strand_id
1 'polypeptide(L)'
;MIYAYQDIRDDVRAGIKSIALAQEHNAKMFLTGVSALQVALLAGAGAAVGAGPVFYAGVCGGAAATLGYMIRVVNLRSVEDCWRWFRKGAWFTGGAISVGLAGEYGARYLGWYGEDASRSVGGETLLQSKES
;
A
#
# COMPACT_ATOMS: atom_id res chain seq x y z
N MET A 1 -6.23 -10.07 5.34
CA MET A 1 -7.21 -11.13 5.60
C MET A 1 -7.31 -11.39 7.09
N ILE A 2 -8.14 -10.61 7.79
CA ILE A 2 -8.42 -10.81 9.22
C ILE A 2 -9.43 -11.97 9.44
N TYR A 3 -10.13 -12.36 8.38
CA TYR A 3 -11.24 -13.30 8.41
C TYR A 3 -10.77 -14.76 8.62
N ALA A 4 -9.54 -15.10 8.24
CA ALA A 4 -8.97 -16.43 8.47
C ALA A 4 -8.81 -16.78 9.97
N TYR A 5 -8.74 -15.76 10.85
CA TYR A 5 -8.73 -15.99 12.30
C TYR A 5 -10.13 -16.25 12.88
N GLN A 6 -11.22 -15.89 12.16
CA GLN A 6 -12.57 -16.28 12.55
C GLN A 6 -12.83 -17.77 12.27
N ASP A 7 -12.22 -18.32 11.21
CA ASP A 7 -12.35 -19.73 10.81
C ASP A 7 -11.46 -20.69 11.62
N ILE A 8 -10.37 -20.17 12.24
CA ILE A 8 -9.51 -20.96 13.16
C ILE A 8 -10.31 -21.65 14.27
N ARG A 9 -11.37 -21.01 14.76
CA ARG A 9 -12.18 -21.56 15.86
C ARG A 9 -13.01 -22.77 15.42
N ASP A 10 -13.39 -22.84 14.15
CA ASP A 10 -14.12 -23.95 13.57
C ASP A 10 -13.16 -25.02 12.99
N ASP A 11 -12.01 -24.61 12.42
CA ASP A 11 -10.93 -25.51 11.96
C ASP A 11 -10.30 -26.33 13.11
N VAL A 12 -10.11 -25.74 14.29
CA VAL A 12 -9.63 -26.44 15.50
C VAL A 12 -10.65 -27.49 15.96
N ARG A 13 -11.95 -27.23 15.77
CA ARG A 13 -13.03 -28.19 16.04
C ARG A 13 -13.11 -29.29 14.99
N ALA A 14 -12.65 -29.02 13.76
CA ALA A 14 -12.63 -29.93 12.62
C ALA A 14 -11.29 -30.68 12.41
N GLY A 15 -10.23 -30.35 13.17
CA GLY A 15 -8.92 -31.01 13.08
C GLY A 15 -8.04 -30.57 11.91
N ILE A 16 -8.36 -29.44 11.25
CA ILE A 16 -7.61 -28.93 10.10
C ILE A 16 -6.48 -28.01 10.59
N LYS A 17 -5.24 -28.42 10.33
CA LYS A 17 -4.04 -27.63 10.66
C LYS A 17 -3.85 -26.50 9.64
N SER A 18 -4.57 -25.40 9.82
CA SER A 18 -4.39 -24.19 9.02
C SER A 18 -2.99 -23.58 9.23
N ILE A 19 -2.40 -23.00 8.19
CA ILE A 19 -1.09 -22.29 8.21
C ILE A 19 -1.07 -21.21 9.31
N ALA A 20 -2.24 -20.72 9.72
CA ALA A 20 -2.42 -19.77 10.81
C ALA A 20 -2.08 -20.34 12.22
N LEU A 21 -2.13 -21.67 12.43
CA LEU A 21 -1.73 -22.32 13.69
C LEU A 21 -0.22 -22.60 13.75
N ALA A 22 0.40 -22.95 12.61
CA ALA A 22 1.85 -23.17 12.52
C ALA A 22 2.66 -21.85 12.57
N GLN A 23 2.01 -20.74 12.20
CA GLN A 23 2.62 -19.42 12.08
C GLN A 23 2.17 -18.45 13.18
N GLU A 24 1.65 -18.93 14.32
CA GLU A 24 1.27 -18.05 15.44
C GLU A 24 2.48 -17.22 15.94
N HIS A 25 3.70 -17.74 15.78
CA HIS A 25 4.95 -17.05 16.09
C HIS A 25 5.45 -16.09 14.98
N ASN A 26 5.08 -16.32 13.71
CA ASN A 26 5.59 -15.57 12.53
C ASN A 26 4.52 -14.82 11.73
N ALA A 27 3.27 -14.76 12.20
CA ALA A 27 2.16 -14.14 11.48
C ALA A 27 2.42 -12.67 11.09
N LYS A 28 3.14 -11.92 11.93
CA LYS A 28 3.57 -10.54 11.60
C LYS A 28 4.51 -10.50 10.39
N MET A 29 5.40 -11.48 10.23
CA MET A 29 6.32 -11.55 9.09
C MET A 29 5.57 -11.81 7.79
N PHE A 30 4.59 -12.72 7.81
CA PHE A 30 3.72 -12.98 6.66
C PHE A 30 2.89 -11.74 6.29
N LEU A 31 2.30 -11.06 7.28
CA LEU A 31 1.53 -9.83 7.05
C LEU A 31 2.40 -8.71 6.46
N THR A 32 3.66 -8.58 6.91
CA THR A 32 4.62 -7.66 6.30
C THR A 32 4.91 -8.04 4.85
N GLY A 33 5.13 -9.32 4.55
CA GLY A 33 5.37 -9.79 3.18
C GLY A 33 4.21 -9.48 2.22
N VAL A 34 2.98 -9.78 2.62
CA VAL A 34 1.79 -9.48 1.82
C VAL A 34 1.56 -7.98 1.68
N SER A 35 1.82 -7.20 2.74
CA SER A 35 1.69 -5.74 2.68
C SER A 35 2.74 -5.10 1.78
N ALA A 36 3.98 -5.59 1.82
CA ALA A 36 5.04 -5.16 0.90
C ALA A 36 4.68 -5.47 -0.55
N LEU A 37 4.15 -6.67 -0.81
CA LEU A 37 3.65 -7.04 -2.14
C LEU A 37 2.52 -6.10 -2.61
N GLN A 38 1.58 -5.74 -1.74
CA GLN A 38 0.52 -4.78 -2.06
C GLN A 38 1.08 -3.41 -2.47
N VAL A 39 2.03 -2.87 -1.69
CA VAL A 39 2.66 -1.58 -2.00
C VAL A 39 3.44 -1.65 -3.31
N ALA A 40 4.14 -2.75 -3.58
CA ALA A 40 4.85 -2.97 -4.84
C ALA A 40 3.89 -2.99 -6.05
N LEU A 41 2.73 -3.65 -5.92
CA LEU A 41 1.71 -3.65 -6.97
C LEU A 41 1.11 -2.26 -7.20
N LEU A 42 0.88 -1.48 -6.15
CA LEU A 42 0.44 -0.09 -6.27
C LEU A 42 1.48 0.78 -6.98
N ALA A 43 2.76 0.62 -6.63
CA ALA A 43 3.85 1.32 -7.30
C ALA A 43 3.94 0.93 -8.78
N GLY A 44 3.84 -0.36 -9.10
CA GLY A 44 3.82 -0.85 -10.48
C GLY A 44 2.62 -0.32 -11.29
N ALA A 45 1.44 -0.25 -10.68
CA ALA A 45 0.27 0.38 -11.30
C ALA A 45 0.50 1.87 -11.57
N GLY A 46 1.10 2.59 -10.61
CA GLY A 46 1.53 3.98 -10.79
C GLY A 46 2.48 4.15 -11.98
N ALA A 47 3.47 3.26 -12.11
CA ALA A 47 4.41 3.28 -13.23
C ALA A 47 3.71 3.03 -14.57
N ALA A 48 2.77 2.08 -14.62
CA ALA A 48 2.02 1.75 -15.83
C ALA A 48 1.13 2.90 -16.34
N VAL A 49 0.60 3.73 -15.43
CA VAL A 49 -0.25 4.90 -15.79
C VAL A 49 0.53 6.21 -15.86
N GLY A 50 1.87 6.14 -15.75
CA GLY A 50 2.74 7.32 -15.72
C GLY A 50 2.41 8.29 -14.60
N ALA A 51 1.98 7.80 -13.43
CA ALA A 51 1.57 8.61 -12.28
C ALA A 51 2.67 9.57 -11.82
N GLY A 52 2.29 10.76 -11.34
CA GLY A 52 3.21 11.76 -10.82
C GLY A 52 3.71 11.46 -9.39
N PRO A 53 4.70 12.22 -8.90
CA PRO A 53 5.28 12.03 -7.57
C PRO A 53 4.26 12.14 -6.42
N VAL A 54 3.16 12.89 -6.58
CA VAL A 54 2.09 12.98 -5.56
C VAL A 54 1.39 11.64 -5.37
N PHE A 55 1.17 10.86 -6.45
CA PHE A 55 0.68 9.49 -6.34
C PHE A 55 1.59 8.61 -5.49
N TYR A 56 2.90 8.61 -5.75
CA TYR A 56 3.83 7.76 -5.00
C TYR A 56 3.92 8.19 -3.53
N ALA A 57 4.01 9.48 -3.25
CA ALA A 57 4.07 9.99 -1.89
C ALA A 57 2.78 9.74 -1.11
N GLY A 58 1.62 10.04 -1.72
CA GLY A 58 0.31 9.90 -1.09
C GLY A 58 -0.18 8.46 -1.03
N VAL A 59 -0.27 7.79 -2.17
CA VAL A 59 -0.87 6.46 -2.29
C VAL A 59 0.08 5.38 -1.77
N CYS A 60 1.32 5.32 -2.28
CA CYS A 60 2.27 4.28 -1.88
C CYS A 60 2.82 4.55 -0.47
N GLY A 61 3.20 5.80 -0.17
CA GLY A 61 3.66 6.21 1.16
C GLY A 61 2.58 6.08 2.22
N GLY A 62 1.36 6.54 1.92
CA GLY A 62 0.21 6.40 2.82
C GLY A 62 -0.13 4.95 3.11
N ALA A 63 -0.20 4.09 2.09
CA ALA A 63 -0.46 2.66 2.26
C ALA A 63 0.65 1.97 3.07
N ALA A 64 1.93 2.26 2.80
CA ALA A 64 3.04 1.68 3.54
C ALA A 64 3.03 2.10 5.02
N ALA A 65 2.76 3.38 5.30
CA ALA A 65 2.71 3.90 6.65
C ALA A 65 1.54 3.32 7.46
N THR A 66 0.33 3.29 6.90
CA THR A 66 -0.85 2.76 7.60
C THR A 66 -0.74 1.25 7.84
N LEU A 67 -0.27 0.48 6.84
CA LEU A 67 -0.08 -0.96 6.96
C LEU A 67 1.05 -1.30 7.95
N GLY A 68 2.19 -0.60 7.87
CA GLY A 68 3.31 -0.80 8.79
C GLY A 68 2.94 -0.48 10.24
N TYR A 69 2.21 0.61 10.46
CA TYR A 69 1.68 0.95 11.79
C TYR A 69 0.70 -0.11 12.30
N MET A 70 -0.22 -0.57 11.45
CA MET A 70 -1.19 -1.61 11.80
C MET A 70 -0.48 -2.91 12.20
N ILE A 71 0.49 -3.39 11.41
CA ILE A 71 1.24 -4.63 11.70
C ILE A 71 1.99 -4.53 13.04
N ARG A 72 2.52 -3.35 13.36
CA ARG A 72 3.25 -3.12 14.61
C ARG A 72 2.32 -3.22 15.83
N VAL A 73 1.18 -2.54 15.78
CA VAL A 73 0.28 -2.34 16.94
C VAL A 73 -0.76 -3.43 17.10
N VAL A 74 -1.13 -4.15 16.03
CA VAL A 74 -2.16 -5.18 16.11
C VAL A 74 -1.76 -6.33 17.03
N ASN A 75 -2.68 -6.71 17.91
CA ASN A 75 -2.59 -7.90 18.73
C ASN A 75 -3.31 -9.06 18.03
N LEU A 76 -2.55 -9.96 17.43
CA LEU A 76 -3.08 -11.10 16.67
C LEU A 76 -3.69 -12.20 17.55
N ARG A 77 -3.48 -12.13 18.88
CA ARG A 77 -4.04 -13.11 19.84
C ARG A 77 -5.50 -12.82 20.22
N SER A 78 -5.99 -11.59 19.99
CA SER A 78 -7.40 -11.23 20.23
C SER A 78 -8.11 -11.01 18.90
N VAL A 79 -9.18 -11.78 18.69
CA VAL A 79 -10.03 -11.68 17.50
C VAL A 79 -10.77 -10.34 17.47
N GLU A 80 -11.21 -9.82 18.63
CA GLU A 80 -11.84 -8.49 18.71
C GLU A 80 -10.87 -7.37 18.31
N ASP A 81 -9.62 -7.42 18.78
CA ASP A 81 -8.59 -6.43 18.41
C ASP A 81 -8.26 -6.50 16.92
N CYS A 82 -8.13 -7.71 16.38
CA CYS A 82 -7.96 -7.97 14.95
C CYS A 82 -9.09 -7.34 14.12
N TRP A 83 -10.35 -7.62 14.48
CA TRP A 83 -11.52 -7.07 13.77
C TRP A 83 -11.58 -5.54 13.86
N ARG A 84 -11.28 -4.98 15.04
CA ARG A 84 -11.23 -3.54 15.24
C ARG A 84 -10.17 -2.88 14.37
N TRP A 85 -8.98 -3.47 14.29
CA TRP A 85 -7.89 -2.98 13.44
C TRP A 85 -8.15 -3.21 11.96
N PHE A 86 -8.88 -4.26 11.58
CA PHE A 86 -9.29 -4.46 10.19
C PHE A 86 -10.25 -3.37 9.73
N ARG A 87 -11.29 -3.08 10.51
CA ARG A 87 -12.25 -2.01 10.19
C ARG A 87 -11.58 -0.64 10.15
N LYS A 88 -10.70 -0.36 11.13
CA LYS A 88 -9.91 0.88 11.17
C LYS A 88 -8.91 0.95 10.02
N GLY A 89 -8.21 -0.14 9.73
CA GLY A 89 -7.22 -0.24 8.65
C GLY A 89 -7.87 -0.06 7.28
N ALA A 90 -9.07 -0.59 7.05
CA ALA A 90 -9.83 -0.33 5.83
C ALA A 90 -10.14 1.16 5.67
N TRP A 91 -10.55 1.85 6.74
CA TRP A 91 -10.77 3.30 6.73
C TRP A 91 -9.48 4.09 6.55
N PHE A 92 -8.40 3.77 7.27
CA PHE A 92 -7.14 4.50 7.21
C PHE A 92 -6.39 4.27 5.90
N THR A 93 -6.17 3.01 5.53
CA THR A 93 -5.46 2.67 4.28
C THR A 93 -6.31 3.01 3.06
N GLY A 94 -7.62 2.72 3.09
CA GLY A 94 -8.53 3.11 2.02
C GLY A 94 -8.62 4.62 1.88
N GLY A 95 -8.80 5.35 2.99
CA GLY A 95 -8.79 6.81 3.01
C GLY A 95 -7.49 7.41 2.49
N ALA A 96 -6.32 6.88 2.91
CA ALA A 96 -5.03 7.34 2.42
C ALA A 96 -4.87 7.16 0.91
N ILE A 97 -5.27 5.99 0.38
CA ILE A 97 -5.26 5.72 -1.06
C ILE A 97 -6.21 6.66 -1.81
N SER A 98 -7.45 6.83 -1.33
CA SER A 98 -8.44 7.72 -1.95
C SER A 98 -7.99 9.18 -1.96
N VAL A 99 -7.44 9.67 -0.84
CA VAL A 99 -6.90 11.04 -0.73
C VAL A 99 -5.67 11.20 -1.63
N GLY A 100 -4.78 10.22 -1.68
CA GLY A 100 -3.61 10.25 -2.56
C GLY A 100 -4.00 10.28 -4.04
N LEU A 101 -4.99 9.48 -4.44
CA LEU A 101 -5.54 9.48 -5.80
C LEU A 101 -6.25 10.79 -6.15
N ALA A 102 -7.08 11.32 -5.24
CA ALA A 102 -7.73 12.60 -5.42
C ALA A 102 -6.72 13.76 -5.51
N GLY A 103 -5.66 13.70 -4.70
CA GLY A 103 -4.54 14.64 -4.74
C GLY A 103 -3.78 14.58 -6.06
N GLU A 104 -3.44 13.38 -6.55
CA GLU A 104 -2.82 13.20 -7.87
C GLU A 104 -3.72 13.73 -8.99
N TYR A 105 -5.02 13.43 -8.94
CA TYR A 105 -5.99 13.92 -9.90
C TYR A 105 -6.08 15.46 -9.88
N GLY A 106 -6.14 16.06 -8.69
CA GLY A 106 -6.15 17.52 -8.52
C GLY A 106 -4.86 18.17 -9.01
N ALA A 107 -3.69 17.58 -8.71
CA ALA A 107 -2.40 18.07 -9.19
C ALA A 107 -2.31 18.05 -10.72
N ARG A 108 -2.82 17.00 -11.36
CA ARG A 108 -2.92 16.92 -12.82
C ARG A 108 -3.92 17.93 -13.39
N TYR A 109 -5.09 18.05 -12.77
CA TYR A 109 -6.13 18.98 -13.19
C TYR A 109 -5.67 20.44 -13.13
N LEU A 110 -4.93 20.80 -12.08
CA LEU A 110 -4.36 22.13 -11.89
C LEU A 110 -3.08 22.38 -12.70
N GLY A 111 -2.60 21.38 -13.48
CA GLY A 111 -1.41 21.50 -14.30
C GLY A 111 -0.10 21.58 -13.50
N TRP A 112 -0.08 21.10 -12.26
CA TRP A 112 1.06 21.22 -11.35
C TRP A 112 2.32 20.52 -11.87
N TYR A 113 2.15 19.53 -12.74
CA TYR A 113 3.23 18.81 -13.42
C TYR A 113 3.68 19.46 -14.74
N GLY A 114 3.11 20.61 -15.11
CA GLY A 114 3.37 21.32 -16.36
C GLY A 114 4.77 21.92 -16.50
N GLU A 115 5.56 22.01 -15.44
CA GLU A 115 6.93 22.54 -15.49
C GLU A 115 8.03 21.46 -15.53
N ASP A 116 7.71 20.21 -15.15
CA ASP A 116 8.71 19.14 -15.03
C ASP A 116 8.85 18.30 -16.31
N ALA A 117 7.78 18.19 -17.11
CA ALA A 117 7.83 17.55 -18.43
C ALA A 117 8.67 18.36 -19.45
N SER A 118 8.81 19.68 -19.23
CA SER A 118 9.64 20.54 -20.09
C SER A 118 11.12 20.45 -19.73
N ARG A 119 11.48 20.09 -18.48
CA ARG A 119 12.88 19.97 -18.05
C ARG A 119 13.57 18.68 -18.52
N SER A 120 12.84 17.56 -18.65
CA SER A 120 13.43 16.33 -19.21
C SER A 120 13.61 16.43 -20.72
N VAL A 121 12.60 16.92 -21.45
CA VAL A 121 12.66 17.12 -22.91
C VAL A 121 13.64 18.23 -23.28
N GLY A 122 13.69 19.33 -22.51
CA GLY A 122 14.66 20.41 -22.70
C GLY A 122 16.10 19.99 -22.38
N GLY A 123 16.30 19.08 -21.43
CA GLY A 123 17.62 18.52 -21.10
C GLY A 123 18.18 17.63 -22.20
N GLU A 124 17.37 16.73 -22.76
CA GLU A 124 17.78 15.86 -23.88
C GLU A 124 18.02 16.66 -25.18
N THR A 125 17.22 17.71 -25.43
CA THR A 125 17.38 18.56 -26.63
C THR A 125 18.61 19.47 -26.55
N LEU A 126 18.95 19.99 -25.36
CA LEU A 126 20.14 20.82 -25.15
C LEU A 126 21.45 20.03 -25.21
N LEU A 127 21.44 18.75 -24.85
CA LEU A 127 22.62 17.89 -24.98
C LEU A 127 22.90 17.54 -26.45
N GLN A 128 21.87 17.25 -27.25
CA GLN A 128 22.02 17.04 -28.69
C GLN A 128 22.55 18.28 -29.45
N SER A 129 22.19 19.49 -29.02
CA SER A 129 22.69 20.72 -29.65
C SER A 129 24.14 21.08 -29.28
N LYS A 130 24.72 20.45 -28.26
CA LYS A 130 26.08 20.74 -27.80
C LYS A 130 27.10 19.72 -28.32
N GLU A 131 26.63 18.63 -28.92
CA GLU A 131 27.44 17.57 -29.54
C GLU A 131 27.42 17.62 -31.09
N SER A 132 26.74 18.61 -31.69
CA SER A 132 26.78 18.92 -33.13
C SER A 132 27.48 20.24 -33.40
#